data_AF-A0A8H4FMI9-F1
#
_entry.id   AF-A0A8H4FMI9-F1
#
_cell.length_a   1.000
_cell.length_b   1.000
_cell.length_c   1.000
_cell.angle_alpha   90.00
_cell.angle_beta   90.00
_cell.angle_gamma   90.00
#
_symmetry.space_group_name_H-M   'P 1'
#
loop_
_entity.id
_entity.type
_entity.pdbx_description
1 polymer ?
#
loop_
_entity_poly.entity_id
_entity_poly.type
_entity_poly.pdbx_seq_one_letter_code
_entity_poly.pdbx_strand_id
1 'polypeptide(L)'
;MLSASRRATSALSRQLRVASRPFTVSVAARTTERPAVVEKNEAATPQTAETTVPQEVGQAPNRSLIWSRSQQPRAKAMTGPRFEQTDFNLQPQPYSAMELIHEQPVTWTHKRIVACDGGGGPAGHPRIFINTDKPEIASCNYCGLPYANEHHRKHLESLPETSYPLA
;
A
#
# COMPACT_ATOMS: atom_id res chain seq x y z
N MET A 1 24.38 63.09 -15.31
CA MET A 1 25.63 62.44 -14.81
C MET A 1 25.28 61.02 -14.39
N LEU A 2 25.23 60.06 -15.34
CA LEU A 2 24.98 58.64 -15.05
C LEU A 2 26.31 57.96 -14.68
N SER A 3 26.42 57.43 -13.47
CA SER A 3 27.58 56.64 -13.04
C SER A 3 27.32 55.16 -13.31
N ALA A 4 28.03 54.60 -14.29
CA ALA A 4 27.94 53.19 -14.66
C ALA A 4 28.89 52.35 -13.78
N SER A 5 28.33 51.51 -12.91
CA SER A 5 29.10 50.55 -12.11
C SER A 5 29.26 49.24 -12.90
N ARG A 6 30.50 48.93 -13.31
CA ARG A 6 30.87 47.68 -14.00
C ARG A 6 31.03 46.55 -12.97
N ARG A 7 30.17 45.53 -13.02
CA ARG A 7 30.40 44.27 -12.26
C ARG A 7 31.35 43.38 -13.05
N ALA A 8 32.51 43.09 -12.46
CA ALA A 8 33.44 42.08 -12.97
C ALA A 8 32.91 40.67 -12.65
N THR A 9 32.80 39.81 -13.66
CA THR A 9 32.52 38.39 -13.50
C THR A 9 33.83 37.62 -13.45
N SER A 10 34.22 37.11 -12.28
CA SER A 10 35.34 36.17 -12.18
C SER A 10 34.84 34.76 -12.53
N ALA A 11 35.29 34.21 -13.66
CA ALA A 11 35.08 32.81 -13.99
C ALA A 11 36.04 31.94 -13.14
N LEU A 12 35.52 31.28 -12.11
CA LEU A 12 36.26 30.23 -11.39
C LEU A 12 36.16 28.93 -12.19
N SER A 13 37.25 28.59 -12.89
CA SER A 13 37.38 27.30 -13.56
C SER A 13 37.66 26.20 -12.53
N ARG A 14 36.70 25.29 -12.33
CA ARG A 14 36.79 24.18 -11.38
C ARG A 14 37.56 23.03 -12.02
N GLN A 15 38.87 22.96 -11.80
CA GLN A 15 39.68 21.82 -12.23
C GLN A 15 39.33 20.60 -11.36
N LEU A 16 38.68 19.59 -11.97
CA LEU A 16 38.47 18.29 -11.35
C LEU A 16 39.77 17.48 -11.45
N ARG A 17 40.47 17.29 -10.33
CA ARG A 17 41.56 16.30 -10.23
C ARG A 17 40.94 14.93 -10.01
N VAL A 18 41.03 14.06 -11.02
CA VAL A 18 40.72 12.63 -10.88
C VAL A 18 41.91 11.97 -10.19
N ALA A 19 41.73 11.53 -8.94
CA ALA A 19 42.72 10.71 -8.25
C ALA A 19 42.55 9.25 -8.70
N SER A 20 43.55 8.70 -9.39
CA SER A 20 43.63 7.27 -9.67
C SER A 20 43.98 6.53 -8.37
N ARG A 21 42.99 5.85 -7.79
CA ARG A 21 43.23 4.89 -6.70
C ARG A 21 43.68 3.57 -7.30
N PRO A 22 44.89 3.05 -6.99
CA PRO A 22 45.23 1.70 -7.37
C PRO A 22 44.43 0.72 -6.50
N PHE A 23 43.57 -0.09 -7.12
CA PHE A 23 42.98 -1.25 -6.45
C PHE A 23 44.05 -2.34 -6.40
N THR A 24 44.58 -2.62 -5.21
CA THR A 24 45.38 -3.82 -4.96
C THR A 24 44.44 -5.02 -4.89
N VAL A 25 44.45 -5.87 -5.92
CA VAL A 25 43.78 -7.17 -5.89
C VAL A 25 44.69 -8.13 -5.14
N SER A 26 44.36 -8.43 -3.88
CA SER A 26 44.98 -9.55 -3.16
C SER A 26 44.43 -10.85 -3.74
N VAL A 27 45.21 -11.51 -4.61
CA VAL A 27 44.97 -12.89 -5.00
C VAL A 27 45.26 -13.77 -3.79
N ALA A 28 44.22 -14.15 -3.05
CA ALA A 28 44.33 -15.25 -2.10
C ALA A 28 44.45 -16.55 -2.91
N ALA A 29 45.66 -17.10 -2.98
CA ALA A 29 45.88 -18.45 -3.46
C ALA A 29 45.13 -19.42 -2.55
N ARG A 30 43.96 -19.90 -2.99
CA ARG A 30 43.24 -20.98 -2.32
C ARG A 30 44.01 -22.27 -2.59
N THR A 31 44.79 -22.71 -1.62
CA THR A 31 45.31 -24.07 -1.59
C THR A 31 44.11 -25.02 -1.58
N THR A 32 43.97 -25.83 -2.63
CA THR A 32 43.01 -26.92 -2.68
C THR A 32 43.50 -28.06 -1.80
N GLU A 33 43.43 -27.87 -0.50
CA GLU A 33 43.48 -28.99 0.45
C GLU A 33 42.05 -29.28 0.87
N ARG A 34 41.57 -30.41 0.35
CA ARG A 34 40.24 -30.97 0.64
C ARG A 34 40.30 -31.55 2.05
N PRO A 35 39.64 -30.97 3.07
CA PRO A 35 39.61 -31.62 4.37
C PRO A 35 38.81 -32.92 4.22
N ALA A 36 39.37 -34.01 4.75
CA ALA A 36 38.73 -35.31 4.78
C ALA A 36 37.35 -35.18 5.46
N VAL A 37 36.30 -35.57 4.74
CA VAL A 37 34.95 -35.70 5.30
C VAL A 37 35.01 -36.87 6.28
N VAL A 38 35.06 -36.55 7.57
CA VAL A 38 34.70 -37.51 8.62
C VAL A 38 33.20 -37.63 8.58
N GLU A 39 32.72 -38.80 8.17
CA GLU A 39 31.31 -39.16 8.13
C GLU A 39 30.79 -39.23 9.57
N LYS A 40 30.28 -38.10 10.07
CA LYS A 40 29.54 -38.05 11.33
C LYS A 40 28.08 -38.29 10.97
N ASN A 41 27.63 -39.53 11.16
CA ASN A 41 26.22 -39.90 11.14
C ASN A 41 25.50 -39.25 12.32
N GLU A 42 25.23 -37.95 12.22
CA GLU A 42 24.21 -37.29 13.02
C GLU A 42 22.87 -37.60 12.38
N ALA A 43 22.13 -38.50 13.03
CA ALA A 43 20.77 -38.83 12.69
C ALA A 43 19.98 -37.53 12.49
N ALA A 44 19.65 -37.26 11.22
CA ALA A 44 18.72 -36.20 10.87
C ALA A 44 17.43 -36.45 11.66
N THR A 45 17.15 -35.57 12.61
CA THR A 45 15.82 -35.48 13.20
C THR A 45 14.88 -35.24 12.03
N PRO A 46 13.89 -36.11 11.77
CA PRO A 46 12.96 -35.88 10.68
C PRO A 46 12.29 -34.54 10.94
N GLN A 47 12.50 -33.60 10.01
CA GLN A 47 11.63 -32.44 9.90
C GLN A 47 10.26 -33.01 9.57
N THR A 48 9.41 -33.14 10.60
CA THR A 48 8.00 -33.38 10.42
C THR A 48 7.50 -32.29 9.50
N ALA A 49 7.29 -32.63 8.23
CA ALA A 49 6.55 -31.78 7.31
C ALA A 49 5.15 -31.71 7.90
N GLU A 50 4.89 -30.70 8.71
CA GLU A 50 3.54 -30.35 9.10
C GLU A 50 2.77 -30.15 7.80
N THR A 51 1.78 -31.01 7.59
CA THR A 51 0.75 -30.84 6.55
C THR A 51 -0.08 -29.62 6.92
N THR A 52 0.52 -28.43 6.86
CA THR A 52 -0.20 -27.17 6.90
C THR A 52 -0.84 -27.02 5.53
N VAL A 53 -2.17 -27.18 5.49
CA VAL A 53 -2.97 -26.73 4.36
C VAL A 53 -2.49 -25.31 4.01
N PRO A 54 -2.07 -25.03 2.76
CA PRO A 54 -1.62 -23.71 2.39
C PRO A 54 -2.73 -22.72 2.72
N GLN A 55 -2.54 -21.90 3.75
CA GLN A 55 -3.48 -20.85 4.08
C GLN A 55 -3.58 -19.96 2.85
N GLU A 56 -4.77 -19.82 2.27
CA GLU A 56 -4.97 -19.01 1.08
C GLU A 56 -4.56 -17.57 1.39
N VAL A 57 -3.42 -17.14 0.85
CA VAL A 57 -2.85 -15.82 1.14
C VAL A 57 -3.68 -14.77 0.41
N GLY A 58 -4.72 -14.27 1.08
CA GLY A 58 -5.53 -13.16 0.61
C GLY A 58 -4.73 -11.87 0.47
N GLN A 59 -5.18 -10.97 -0.41
CA GLN A 59 -4.55 -9.67 -0.61
C GLN A 59 -4.52 -8.82 0.67
N ALA A 60 -5.55 -8.92 1.50
CA ALA A 60 -5.67 -8.36 2.84
C ALA A 60 -6.42 -9.36 3.77
N PRO A 61 -6.33 -9.23 5.10
CA PRO A 61 -7.01 -10.14 6.02
C PRO A 61 -8.53 -10.27 5.80
N ASN A 62 -9.18 -9.18 5.36
CA ASN A 62 -10.61 -9.12 5.06
C ASN A 62 -10.95 -9.19 3.55
N ARG A 63 -9.96 -9.37 2.67
CA ARG A 63 -10.20 -9.39 1.21
C ARG A 63 -9.17 -10.25 0.48
N SER A 64 -9.63 -11.25 -0.26
CA SER A 64 -8.75 -12.14 -1.03
C SER A 64 -8.30 -11.54 -2.37
N LEU A 65 -9.20 -10.87 -3.09
CA LEU A 65 -8.98 -10.37 -4.45
C LEU A 65 -8.26 -9.02 -4.51
N ILE A 66 -7.62 -8.74 -5.65
CA ILE A 66 -7.09 -7.42 -5.98
C ILE A 66 -8.21 -6.38 -6.16
N TRP A 67 -7.88 -5.10 -6.07
CA TRP A 67 -8.82 -3.98 -6.22
C TRP A 67 -8.32 -2.89 -7.19
N SER A 68 -7.19 -3.11 -7.85
CA SER A 68 -6.74 -2.25 -8.96
C SER A 68 -6.10 -3.06 -10.07
N ARG A 69 -6.17 -2.53 -11.30
CA ARG A 69 -5.69 -3.23 -12.51
C ARG A 69 -4.18 -3.48 -12.51
N SER A 70 -3.41 -2.61 -11.86
CA SER A 70 -1.95 -2.70 -11.77
C SER A 70 -1.45 -3.43 -10.51
N GLN A 71 -2.35 -3.81 -9.59
CA GLN A 71 -1.97 -4.50 -8.36
C GLN A 71 -1.60 -5.96 -8.65
N GLN A 72 -0.44 -6.38 -8.17
CA GLN A 72 -0.06 -7.79 -8.21
C GLN A 72 -0.74 -8.57 -7.07
N PRO A 73 -1.31 -9.75 -7.35
CA PRO A 73 -1.78 -10.64 -6.32
C PRO A 73 -0.68 -11.01 -5.33
N ARG A 74 -0.99 -11.02 -4.04
CA ARG A 74 -0.02 -11.26 -2.96
C ARG A 74 0.74 -12.57 -3.11
N ALA A 75 0.06 -13.64 -3.56
CA ALA A 75 0.67 -14.94 -3.83
C ALA A 75 1.86 -14.87 -4.83
N LYS A 76 1.86 -13.91 -5.77
CA LYS A 76 2.94 -13.68 -6.73
C LYS A 76 3.95 -12.63 -6.23
N ALA A 77 3.47 -11.60 -5.53
CA ALA A 77 4.32 -10.51 -5.05
C ALA A 77 5.25 -10.93 -3.90
N MET A 78 4.87 -11.96 -3.14
CA MET A 78 5.62 -12.48 -2.00
C MET A 78 6.48 -13.70 -2.33
N THR A 79 6.78 -13.94 -3.61
CA THR A 79 7.68 -15.00 -4.06
C THR A 79 9.10 -14.46 -4.31
N GLY A 80 10.13 -15.24 -4.00
CA GLY A 80 11.51 -15.00 -4.43
C GLY A 80 12.54 -15.03 -3.30
N PRO A 81 13.84 -14.90 -3.63
CA PRO A 81 14.93 -15.08 -2.66
C PRO A 81 14.88 -14.15 -1.45
N ARG A 82 14.24 -12.98 -1.59
CA ARG A 82 14.03 -12.04 -0.48
C ARG A 82 13.13 -12.62 0.61
N PHE A 83 12.15 -13.46 0.24
CA PHE A 83 11.10 -13.92 1.14
C PHE A 83 11.33 -15.33 1.69
N GLU A 84 12.34 -16.06 1.22
CA GLU A 84 12.61 -17.46 1.57
C GLU A 84 12.87 -17.69 3.07
N GLN A 85 13.54 -16.75 3.74
CA GLN A 85 13.79 -16.78 5.19
C GLN A 85 12.99 -15.72 5.96
N THR A 86 11.92 -15.19 5.35
CA THR A 86 11.06 -14.19 5.98
C THR A 86 9.91 -14.86 6.72
N ASP A 87 9.74 -14.54 8.00
CA ASP A 87 8.52 -14.91 8.72
C ASP A 87 7.35 -14.02 8.28
N PHE A 88 6.38 -14.62 7.61
CA PHE A 88 5.20 -13.93 7.07
C PHE A 88 4.21 -13.44 8.12
N ASN A 89 4.26 -14.00 9.34
CA ASN A 89 3.37 -13.61 10.44
C ASN A 89 3.72 -12.22 10.99
N LEU A 90 4.99 -11.83 10.87
CA LEU A 90 5.50 -10.54 11.35
C LEU A 90 5.46 -9.44 10.27
N GLN A 91 5.08 -9.79 9.03
CA GLN A 91 5.00 -8.81 7.95
C GLN A 91 3.74 -7.95 8.11
N PRO A 92 3.75 -6.68 7.67
CA PRO A 92 2.57 -5.83 7.71
C PRO A 92 1.40 -6.45 6.91
N GLN A 93 0.26 -6.67 7.59
CA GLN A 93 -0.98 -7.16 6.97
C GLN A 93 -2.16 -6.23 7.33
N PRO A 94 -2.20 -5.00 6.79
CA PRO A 94 -3.31 -4.09 7.05
C PRO A 94 -4.61 -4.58 6.42
N TYR A 95 -5.73 -4.22 7.04
CA TYR A 95 -7.06 -4.43 6.50
C TYR A 95 -7.28 -3.60 5.22
N SER A 96 -8.08 -4.13 4.30
CA SER A 96 -8.59 -3.39 3.15
C SER A 96 -9.60 -2.35 3.62
N ALA A 97 -9.30 -1.08 3.39
CA ALA A 97 -10.21 0.02 3.66
C ALA A 97 -11.49 -0.04 2.82
N MET A 98 -11.46 -0.69 1.64
CA MET A 98 -12.63 -0.84 0.76
C MET A 98 -13.74 -1.67 1.41
N GLU A 99 -13.39 -2.73 2.16
CA GLU A 99 -14.41 -3.53 2.85
C GLU A 99 -14.91 -2.76 4.08
N LEU A 100 -14.00 -2.13 4.84
CA LEU A 100 -14.37 -1.37 6.05
C LEU A 100 -15.32 -0.20 5.75
N ILE A 101 -15.18 0.48 4.60
CA ILE A 101 -16.09 1.57 4.24
C ILE A 101 -17.46 1.04 3.77
N HIS A 102 -17.53 -0.15 3.16
CA HIS A 102 -18.80 -0.77 2.79
C HIS A 102 -19.55 -1.35 4.00
N GLU A 103 -18.90 -1.51 5.15
CA GLU A 103 -19.60 -1.80 6.41
C GLU A 103 -20.32 -0.56 6.99
N GLN A 104 -19.95 0.65 6.57
CA GLN A 104 -20.58 1.87 7.09
C GLN A 104 -22.00 2.05 6.53
N PRO A 105 -23.00 2.34 7.38
CA PRO A 105 -24.37 2.53 6.94
C PRO A 105 -24.57 3.84 6.18
N VAL A 106 -25.54 3.84 5.28
CA VAL A 106 -25.96 5.06 4.56
C VAL A 106 -26.47 6.11 5.54
N THR A 107 -25.90 7.31 5.47
CA THR A 107 -26.39 8.46 6.24
C THR A 107 -27.54 9.11 5.49
N TRP A 108 -28.74 8.94 6.03
CA TRP A 108 -29.95 9.53 5.49
C TRP A 108 -30.05 11.03 5.79
N THR A 109 -30.47 11.80 4.79
CA THR A 109 -30.59 13.25 4.89
C THR A 109 -31.89 13.75 4.25
N HIS A 110 -32.47 14.81 4.81
CA HIS A 110 -33.62 15.50 4.19
C HIS A 110 -33.19 16.68 3.31
N LYS A 111 -31.90 17.00 3.29
CA LYS A 111 -31.37 18.14 2.54
C LYS A 111 -30.95 17.69 1.14
N ARG A 112 -31.06 18.62 0.21
CA ARG A 112 -30.61 18.45 -1.18
C ARG A 112 -29.10 18.30 -1.33
N ILE A 113 -28.38 19.04 -0.50
CA ILE A 113 -26.92 19.13 -0.51
C ILE A 113 -26.43 18.87 0.91
N VAL A 114 -25.50 17.93 1.04
CA VAL A 114 -24.85 17.57 2.30
C VAL A 114 -23.44 18.15 2.32
N ALA A 115 -23.03 18.70 3.46
CA ALA A 115 -21.65 19.14 3.66
C ALA A 115 -20.88 18.05 4.42
N CYS A 116 -19.76 17.60 3.86
CA CYS A 116 -18.88 16.62 4.48
C CYS A 116 -17.47 17.21 4.60
N ASP A 117 -16.89 17.15 5.79
CA ASP A 117 -15.53 17.57 6.13
C ASP A 117 -14.69 16.40 6.69
N GLY A 118 -15.24 15.19 6.76
CA GLY A 118 -14.58 14.01 7.32
C GLY A 118 -14.54 13.97 8.85
N GLY A 119 -15.15 14.94 9.53
CA GLY A 119 -15.11 15.05 10.98
C GLY A 119 -13.81 15.66 11.51
N GLY A 120 -13.84 16.13 12.76
CA GLY A 120 -12.65 16.69 13.42
C GLY A 120 -12.18 18.05 12.88
N GLY A 121 -13.01 18.75 12.09
CA GLY A 121 -12.72 20.08 11.55
C GLY A 121 -11.44 20.08 10.70
N PRO A 122 -10.35 20.75 11.12
CA PRO A 122 -9.10 20.78 10.35
C PRO A 122 -8.37 19.42 10.28
N ALA A 123 -8.72 18.44 11.12
CA ALA A 123 -8.12 17.10 11.07
C ALA A 123 -8.73 16.19 10.00
N GLY A 124 -9.85 16.60 9.39
CA GLY A 124 -10.51 15.88 8.31
C GLY A 124 -9.98 16.27 6.92
N HIS A 125 -10.87 16.26 5.92
CA HIS A 125 -10.55 16.70 4.56
C HIS A 125 -11.19 18.06 4.25
N PRO A 126 -10.79 18.73 3.15
CA PRO A 126 -11.46 19.95 2.73
C PRO A 126 -12.97 19.75 2.61
N ARG A 127 -13.74 20.67 3.20
CA ARG A 127 -15.21 20.60 3.16
C ARG A 127 -15.71 20.55 1.73
N ILE A 128 -16.45 19.49 1.40
CA ILE A 128 -17.15 19.35 0.13
C ILE A 128 -18.66 19.35 0.31
N PHE A 129 -19.35 19.62 -0.79
CA PHE A 129 -20.80 19.61 -0.87
C PHE A 129 -21.23 18.53 -1.86
N ILE A 130 -22.00 17.57 -1.36
CA ILE A 130 -22.43 16.37 -2.08
C ILE A 130 -23.90 16.53 -2.43
N ASN A 131 -24.26 16.32 -3.70
CA ASN A 131 -25.64 16.38 -4.15
C ASN A 131 -26.34 15.03 -3.92
N THR A 132 -27.48 15.04 -3.25
CA THR A 132 -28.32 13.85 -2.96
C THR A 132 -29.67 13.89 -3.70
N ASP A 133 -29.83 14.76 -4.70
CA ASP A 133 -31.03 14.89 -5.55
C ASP A 133 -31.37 13.65 -6.36
N LYS A 134 -30.38 12.80 -6.65
CA LYS A 134 -30.59 11.60 -7.46
C LYS A 134 -31.04 10.45 -6.57
N PRO A 135 -31.81 9.49 -7.11
CA PRO A 135 -32.21 8.28 -6.39
C PRO A 135 -31.04 7.27 -6.33
N GLU A 136 -29.88 7.71 -5.85
CA GLU A 136 -28.66 6.92 -5.71
C GLU A 136 -27.98 7.22 -4.37
N ILE A 137 -27.11 6.32 -3.92
CA ILE A 137 -26.26 6.56 -2.76
C ILE A 137 -25.05 7.37 -3.24
N ALA A 138 -24.97 8.62 -2.81
CA ALA A 138 -23.87 9.52 -3.13
C ALA A 138 -22.77 9.42 -2.07
N SER A 139 -21.56 9.01 -2.46
CA SER A 139 -20.42 8.88 -1.55
C SER A 139 -19.55 10.14 -1.51
N CYS A 140 -18.90 10.39 -0.38
CA CYS A 140 -17.86 11.41 -0.27
C CYS A 140 -16.59 10.96 -1.00
N ASN A 141 -16.05 11.81 -1.89
CA ASN A 141 -14.83 11.51 -2.64
C ASN A 141 -13.55 11.40 -1.79
N TYR A 142 -13.59 11.84 -0.53
CA TYR A 142 -12.45 11.77 0.39
C TYR A 142 -12.58 10.58 1.35
N CYS A 143 -13.58 10.61 2.23
CA CYS A 143 -13.76 9.56 3.24
C CYS A 143 -14.49 8.31 2.73
N GLY A 144 -15.18 8.38 1.59
CA GLY A 144 -16.06 7.32 1.11
C GLY A 144 -17.40 7.21 1.84
N LEU A 145 -17.67 8.05 2.85
CA LEU A 145 -18.93 8.01 3.60
C LEU A 145 -20.16 8.13 2.68
N PRO A 146 -21.13 7.20 2.79
CA PRO A 146 -22.32 7.19 1.95
C PRO A 146 -23.43 8.10 2.48
N TYR A 147 -24.07 8.84 1.58
CA TYR A 147 -25.22 9.70 1.85
C TYR A 147 -26.35 9.40 0.87
N ALA A 148 -27.59 9.47 1.34
CA ALA A 148 -28.77 9.40 0.50
C ALA A 148 -29.85 10.36 0.99
N ASN A 149 -30.80 10.70 0.12
CA ASN A 149 -31.95 11.50 0.48
C ASN A 149 -33.12 10.61 0.90
N GLU A 150 -33.78 10.94 2.01
CA GLU A 150 -34.94 10.20 2.53
C GLU A 150 -36.08 10.08 1.50
N HIS A 151 -36.24 11.07 0.63
CA HIS A 151 -37.24 11.03 -0.44
C HIS A 151 -37.10 9.82 -1.38
N HIS A 152 -35.88 9.30 -1.54
CA HIS A 152 -35.58 8.16 -2.42
C HIS A 152 -35.46 6.83 -1.67
N ARG A 153 -35.74 6.81 -0.35
CA ARG A 153 -35.57 5.62 0.50
C ARG A 153 -36.31 4.39 -0.04
N LYS A 154 -37.59 4.54 -0.37
CA LYS A 154 -38.41 3.45 -0.94
C LYS A 154 -37.84 2.88 -2.24
N HIS A 155 -37.23 3.73 -3.07
CA HIS A 155 -36.60 3.27 -4.31
C HIS A 155 -35.33 2.48 -4.01
N LEU A 156 -34.47 3.00 -3.13
CA LEU A 156 -33.22 2.34 -2.76
C LEU A 156 -33.47 0.99 -2.05
N GLU A 157 -34.48 0.91 -1.18
CA GLU A 157 -34.91 -0.33 -0.52
C GLU A 157 -35.53 -1.35 -1.49
N SER A 158 -36.06 -0.89 -2.64
CA SER A 158 -36.61 -1.79 -3.66
C SER A 158 -35.55 -2.44 -4.55
N LEU A 159 -34.31 -1.95 -4.51
CA LEU A 159 -33.21 -2.53 -5.30
C LEU A 159 -32.80 -3.89 -4.72
N PRO A 160 -32.45 -4.87 -5.57
CA PRO A 160 -32.05 -6.19 -5.11
C PRO A 160 -30.74 -6.17 -4.34
N GLU A 161 -29.86 -5.22 -4.65
CA GLU A 161 -28.57 -5.03 -4.01
C GLU A 161 -28.23 -3.54 -3.98
N THR A 162 -27.55 -3.12 -2.91
CA THR A 162 -27.03 -1.76 -2.75
C THR A 162 -25.57 -1.81 -2.34
N SER A 163 -24.79 -0.80 -2.73
CA SER A 163 -23.35 -0.76 -2.47
C SER A 163 -22.99 -0.55 -1.00
N TYR A 164 -23.92 -0.05 -0.18
CA TYR A 164 -23.76 0.21 1.24
C TYR A 164 -25.02 -0.25 1.99
N PRO A 165 -24.90 -0.70 3.25
CA PRO A 165 -26.04 -1.13 4.03
C PRO A 165 -27.01 0.03 4.30
N LEU A 166 -28.28 -0.21 4.01
CA LEU A 166 -29.39 0.69 4.34
C LEU A 166 -29.82 0.39 5.78
N ALA A 167 -29.31 1.18 6.74
CA ALA A 167 -29.72 1.08 8.15
C ALA A 167 -31.07 1.78 8.44
#